data_AF-A0A7V7BHK8-F1
#
_entry.id   AF-A0A7V7BHK8-F1
#
_cell.length_a   1.000
_cell.length_b   1.000
_cell.length_c   1.000
_cell.angle_alpha   90.00
_cell.angle_beta   90.00
_cell.angle_gamma   90.00
#
_symmetry.space_group_name_H-M   'P 1'
#
loop_
_entity.id
_entity.type
_entity.pdbx_description
1 polymer ?
#
loop_
_entity_poly.entity_id
_entity_poly.type
_entity_poly.pdbx_seq_one_letter_code
_entity_poly.pdbx_strand_id
1 'polypeptide(L)'
;MQEKGQLLVRIRMDFQGEAQPKFLFGGKSGEKTAEEIREQKAALLRNVPYQGIVIEDIDLSLDVYQIYDEYLDNYVYYAPLIVTLWASSVEDLIRFVIKEEFRKIDILQPQEFTLTGHGLERLLFKISEEIKYHRLSQEARHRR
;
A
#
# COMPACT_ATOMS: atom_id res chain seq x y z
N MET A 1 8.60 24.49 -8.03
CA MET A 1 8.59 23.96 -6.64
C MET A 1 7.16 23.48 -6.41
N GLN A 2 6.92 22.17 -6.31
CA GLN A 2 5.58 21.68 -5.96
C GLN A 2 5.29 22.12 -4.52
N GLU A 3 4.18 22.80 -4.31
CA GLU A 3 3.71 23.17 -2.98
C GLU A 3 3.47 21.87 -2.20
N LYS A 4 4.16 21.68 -1.07
CA LYS A 4 3.99 20.48 -0.25
C LYS A 4 2.53 20.39 0.21
N GLY A 5 1.95 19.19 0.21
CA GLY A 5 0.57 18.95 0.66
C GLY A 5 0.33 19.37 2.12
N GLN A 6 -0.92 19.36 2.57
CA GLN A 6 -1.29 19.82 3.92
C GLN A 6 -1.07 18.77 5.00
N LEU A 7 -0.99 17.49 4.63
CA LEU A 7 -0.89 16.36 5.56
C LEU A 7 0.41 15.60 5.33
N LEU A 8 1.32 15.61 6.29
CA LEU A 8 2.47 14.70 6.30
C LEU A 8 2.06 13.41 6.98
N VAL A 9 2.14 12.29 6.28
CA VAL A 9 1.78 10.98 6.81
C VAL A 9 2.87 9.95 6.56
N ARG A 10 2.92 8.94 7.42
CA ARG A 10 3.72 7.74 7.27
C ARG A 10 2.80 6.54 7.13
N ILE A 11 2.94 5.78 6.05
CA ILE A 11 2.13 4.61 5.75
C ILE A 11 3.04 3.38 5.74
N ARG A 12 2.63 2.32 6.45
CA ARG A 12 3.23 0.99 6.34
C ARG A 12 2.37 0.09 5.47
N MET A 13 2.99 -0.51 4.48
CA MET A 13 2.42 -1.55 3.62
C MET A 13 3.31 -2.79 3.68
N ASP A 14 2.71 -3.97 3.79
CA ASP A 14 3.44 -5.24 3.85
C ASP A 14 3.03 -6.11 2.64
N PHE A 15 4.00 -6.39 1.77
CA PHE A 15 3.79 -7.13 0.52
C PHE A 15 3.97 -8.62 0.74
N GLN A 16 2.97 -9.41 0.39
CA GLN A 16 2.99 -10.86 0.51
C GLN A 16 3.75 -11.51 -0.65
N GLY A 17 4.64 -12.46 -0.32
CA GLY A 17 5.26 -13.35 -1.29
C GLY A 17 4.73 -14.76 -1.17
N GLU A 18 4.16 -15.28 -2.25
CA GLU A 18 3.77 -16.70 -2.33
C GLU A 18 5.00 -17.57 -2.60
N ALA A 19 5.16 -18.63 -1.81
CA ALA A 19 6.16 -19.66 -2.08
C ALA A 19 5.67 -20.56 -3.21
N GLN A 20 6.36 -20.58 -4.35
CA GLN A 20 6.01 -21.51 -5.43
C GLN A 20 6.48 -22.94 -5.11
N PRO A 21 5.70 -24.00 -5.48
CA PRO A 21 6.11 -25.38 -5.28
C PRO A 21 7.40 -25.70 -6.05
N LYS A 22 8.34 -26.41 -5.40
CA LYS A 22 9.70 -26.72 -5.90
C LYS A 22 9.78 -27.71 -7.09
N PHE A 23 8.75 -27.84 -7.91
CA PHE A 23 8.71 -28.87 -8.97
C PHE A 23 9.35 -28.45 -10.30
N LEU A 24 9.73 -27.19 -10.48
CA LEU A 24 10.39 -26.71 -11.70
C LEU A 24 11.58 -25.81 -11.31
N PHE A 25 12.80 -26.34 -11.46
CA PHE A 25 14.09 -25.62 -11.51
C PHE A 25 14.16 -24.27 -10.75
N GLY A 26 14.53 -24.30 -9.46
CA GLY A 26 15.01 -23.09 -8.77
C GLY A 26 13.97 -22.01 -8.48
N GLY A 27 12.76 -22.40 -8.07
CA GLY A 27 11.71 -21.46 -7.62
C GLY A 27 12.22 -20.48 -6.56
N LYS A 28 11.87 -19.20 -6.71
CA LYS A 28 12.19 -18.14 -5.74
C LYS A 28 11.52 -18.47 -4.40
N SER A 29 12.24 -18.29 -3.29
CA SER A 29 11.63 -18.40 -1.96
C SER A 29 10.50 -17.38 -1.82
N GLY A 30 9.47 -17.67 -1.01
CA GLY A 30 8.41 -16.70 -0.72
C GLY A 30 8.97 -15.37 -0.20
N GLU A 31 10.07 -15.44 0.56
CA GLU A 31 10.86 -14.28 0.98
C GLU A 31 11.34 -13.42 -0.21
N LYS A 32 12.04 -14.02 -1.17
CA LYS A 32 12.53 -13.30 -2.35
C LYS A 32 11.38 -12.76 -3.21
N THR A 33 10.28 -13.50 -3.32
CA THR A 33 9.09 -13.03 -4.02
C THR A 33 8.49 -11.80 -3.34
N ALA A 34 8.36 -11.80 -2.01
CA ALA A 34 7.86 -10.67 -1.24
C ALA A 34 8.75 -9.42 -1.43
N GLU A 35 10.06 -9.61 -1.35
CA GLU A 35 11.05 -8.55 -1.53
C GLU A 35 10.96 -7.93 -2.93
N GLU A 36 10.88 -8.74 -4.00
CA GLU A 36 10.76 -8.25 -5.37
C GLU A 36 9.46 -7.46 -5.60
N ILE A 37 8.33 -7.93 -5.05
CA ILE A 37 7.04 -7.20 -5.14
C ILE A 37 7.17 -5.83 -4.46
N ARG A 38 7.76 -5.79 -3.26
CA ARG A 38 8.02 -4.56 -2.51
C ARG A 38 8.91 -3.59 -3.29
N GLU A 39 10.00 -4.08 -3.87
CA GLU A 39 10.94 -3.26 -4.66
C GLU A 39 10.26 -2.68 -5.90
N GLN A 40 9.47 -3.49 -6.62
CA GLN A 40 8.68 -3.02 -7.76
C GLN A 40 7.70 -1.93 -7.32
N LYS A 41 7.02 -2.12 -6.18
CA LYS A 41 6.10 -1.10 -5.66
C LYS A 41 6.83 0.19 -5.29
N ALA A 42 7.97 0.09 -4.61
CA ALA A 42 8.79 1.24 -4.27
C ALA A 42 9.26 2.00 -5.52
N ALA A 43 9.66 1.27 -6.58
CA ALA A 43 10.02 1.87 -7.85
C ALA A 43 8.84 2.60 -8.51
N LEU A 44 7.63 2.04 -8.48
CA LEU A 44 6.44 2.71 -8.99
C LEU A 44 6.14 3.99 -8.21
N LEU A 45 6.21 3.96 -6.88
CA LEU A 45 5.95 5.14 -6.05
C LEU A 45 6.94 6.27 -6.30
N ARG A 46 8.21 5.96 -6.60
CA ARG A 46 9.22 6.98 -6.94
C ARG A 46 8.97 7.66 -8.28
N ASN A 47 8.40 6.93 -9.24
CA ASN A 47 8.38 7.35 -10.64
C ASN A 47 6.99 7.70 -11.18
N VAL A 48 5.91 7.26 -10.51
CA VAL A 48 4.53 7.49 -10.94
C VAL A 48 3.94 8.64 -10.14
N PRO A 49 3.52 9.75 -10.78
CA PRO A 49 2.89 10.85 -10.08
C PRO A 49 1.48 10.45 -9.63
N TYR A 50 1.16 10.80 -8.39
CA TYR A 50 -0.17 10.64 -7.82
C TYR A 50 -0.75 12.02 -7.57
N GLN A 51 -1.95 12.28 -8.09
CA GLN A 51 -2.62 13.56 -7.87
C GLN A 51 -2.82 13.81 -6.37
N GLY A 52 -2.42 15.00 -5.92
CA GLY A 52 -2.52 15.41 -4.52
C GLY A 52 -1.55 14.70 -3.57
N ILE A 53 -0.53 14.01 -4.09
CA ILE A 53 0.45 13.26 -3.29
C ILE A 53 1.86 13.64 -3.72
N VAL A 54 2.71 13.93 -2.74
CA VAL A 54 4.15 14.12 -2.93
C VAL A 54 4.88 13.14 -2.04
N ILE A 55 5.62 12.20 -2.62
CA ILE A 55 6.45 11.26 -1.85
C ILE A 55 7.63 12.02 -1.27
N GLU A 56 7.79 11.99 0.06
CA GLU A 56 8.92 12.59 0.77
C GLU A 56 10.04 11.56 0.96
N ASP A 57 9.69 10.34 1.39
CA ASP A 57 10.65 9.27 1.66
C ASP A 57 10.04 7.87 1.47
N ILE A 58 10.90 6.91 1.13
CA ILE A 58 10.57 5.49 0.96
C ILE A 58 11.65 4.67 1.67
N ASP A 59 11.25 4.01 2.73
CA ASP A 59 12.09 3.21 3.60
C ASP A 59 11.82 1.71 3.41
N LEU A 60 12.91 0.99 3.11
CA LEU A 60 12.98 -0.44 2.80
C LEU A 60 13.84 -1.19 3.84
N SER A 61 14.17 -0.57 4.97
CA SER A 61 15.11 -1.10 5.98
C SER A 61 14.57 -2.25 6.82
N LEU A 62 13.25 -2.45 6.86
CA LEU A 62 12.65 -3.55 7.59
C LEU A 62 12.83 -4.87 6.82
N ASP A 63 13.33 -5.87 7.54
CA ASP A 63 13.52 -7.22 7.03
C ASP A 63 12.19 -7.90 6.70
N VAL A 64 12.25 -8.86 5.76
CA VAL A 64 11.14 -9.76 5.46
C VAL A 64 10.87 -10.63 6.69
N TYR A 65 9.60 -10.80 7.04
CA TYR A 65 9.18 -11.65 8.14
C TYR A 65 8.21 -12.72 7.66
N GLN A 66 8.10 -13.82 8.39
CA GLN A 66 7.18 -14.91 8.09
C GLN A 66 6.12 -15.08 9.19
N ILE A 67 4.91 -15.41 8.77
CA ILE A 67 3.81 -15.83 9.66
C ILE A 67 3.42 -17.25 9.26
N TYR A 68 3.18 -18.12 10.24
CA TYR A 68 2.55 -19.40 9.99
C TYR A 68 1.04 -19.21 9.82
N ASP A 69 0.50 -19.57 8.65
CA ASP A 69 -0.92 -19.56 8.38
C ASP A 69 -1.49 -20.95 8.69
N GLU A 70 -2.30 -21.05 9.75
CA GLU A 70 -2.93 -22.29 10.19
C GLU A 70 -3.98 -22.82 9.20
N TYR A 71 -4.59 -21.96 8.38
CA TYR A 71 -5.59 -22.37 7.39
C TYR A 71 -4.93 -22.95 6.14
N LEU A 72 -3.78 -22.40 5.73
CA LEU A 72 -3.01 -22.86 4.57
C LEU A 72 -1.97 -23.94 4.94
N ASP A 73 -1.77 -24.19 6.23
CA ASP A 73 -0.75 -25.09 6.78
C ASP A 73 0.66 -24.79 6.23
N ASN A 74 1.01 -23.50 6.14
CA ASN A 74 2.26 -23.05 5.51
C ASN A 74 2.73 -21.68 6.05
N TYR A 75 4.00 -21.35 5.80
CA TYR A 75 4.54 -20.03 6.07
C TYR A 75 4.25 -19.04 4.93
N VAL A 76 3.76 -17.87 5.31
CA VAL A 76 3.54 -16.71 4.44
C VAL A 76 4.59 -15.66 4.76
N TYR A 77 5.24 -15.13 3.72
CA TYR A 77 6.32 -14.15 3.84
C TYR A 77 5.81 -12.75 3.50
N TYR A 78 6.22 -11.76 4.29
CA TYR A 78 5.81 -10.37 4.14
C TYR A 78 7.02 -9.44 4.13
N ALA A 79 7.11 -8.59 3.10
CA ALA A 79 8.16 -7.58 2.96
C ALA A 79 7.59 -6.18 3.27
N PRO A 80 7.99 -5.54 4.39
CA PRO A 80 7.47 -4.22 4.76
C PRO A 80 8.04 -3.09 3.92
N LEU A 81 7.21 -2.11 3.63
CA LEU A 81 7.54 -0.84 2.98
C LEU A 81 6.94 0.30 3.79
N ILE A 82 7.77 1.27 4.17
CA ILE A 82 7.33 2.49 4.84
C ILE A 82 7.43 3.64 3.84
N VAL A 83 6.33 4.38 3.67
CA VAL A 83 6.26 5.54 2.78
C VAL A 83 5.92 6.76 3.62
N THR A 84 6.77 7.76 3.60
CA THR A 84 6.46 9.09 4.12
C THR A 84 6.06 9.98 2.95
N LEU A 85 4.87 10.58 3.00
CA LEU A 85 4.35 11.40 1.92
C LEU A 85 3.54 12.59 2.43
N TRP A 86 3.47 13.62 1.60
CA TRP A 86 2.52 14.71 1.75
C TRP A 86 1.27 14.43 0.94
N ALA A 87 0.10 14.68 1.53
CA ALA A 87 -1.18 14.66 0.85
C ALA A 87 -1.86 16.03 0.91
N SER A 88 -2.46 16.45 -0.20
CA SER A 88 -3.23 17.69 -0.29
C SER A 88 -4.53 17.60 0.51
N SER A 89 -5.10 16.40 0.65
CA SER A 89 -6.30 16.16 1.44
C SER A 89 -6.39 14.70 1.93
N VAL A 90 -7.30 14.41 2.88
CA VAL A 90 -7.50 13.06 3.41
C VAL A 90 -8.02 12.10 2.34
N GLU A 91 -8.85 12.60 1.42
CA GLU A 91 -9.41 11.83 0.31
C GLU A 91 -8.32 11.27 -0.62
N ASP A 92 -7.18 11.95 -0.76
CA ASP A 92 -6.06 11.48 -1.60
C ASP A 92 -5.33 10.26 -1.01
N LEU A 93 -5.46 10.04 0.31
CA LEU A 93 -4.86 8.90 1.01
C LEU A 93 -5.61 7.58 0.82
N ILE A 94 -6.90 7.63 0.45
CA ILE A 94 -7.77 6.44 0.38
C ILE A 94 -7.20 5.35 -0.54
N ARG A 95 -6.55 5.73 -1.64
CA ARG A 95 -5.95 4.79 -2.59
C ARG A 95 -4.84 3.93 -2.00
N PHE A 96 -4.22 4.37 -0.89
CA PHE A 96 -3.21 3.61 -0.16
C PHE A 96 -3.85 2.75 0.92
N VAL A 97 -4.89 3.28 1.59
CA VAL A 97 -5.55 2.62 2.73
C VAL A 97 -6.42 1.42 2.30
N ILE A 98 -7.00 1.47 1.10
CA ILE A 98 -7.86 0.38 0.61
C ILE A 98 -7.10 -0.86 0.12
N LYS A 99 -5.77 -0.78 0.01
CA LYS A 99 -4.96 -1.87 -0.52
C LYS A 99 -4.83 -2.99 0.51
N GLU A 100 -4.82 -4.24 0.05
CA GLU A 100 -4.69 -5.41 0.93
C GLU A 100 -3.37 -5.39 1.71
N GLU A 101 -2.34 -4.77 1.13
CA GLU A 101 -1.02 -4.60 1.75
C GLU A 101 -1.01 -3.54 2.85
N PHE A 102 -2.03 -2.69 2.96
CA PHE A 102 -2.09 -1.65 3.99
C PHE A 102 -2.10 -2.24 5.40
N ARG A 103 -1.21 -1.75 6.26
CA ARG A 103 -1.14 -2.17 7.67
C ARG A 103 -1.42 -1.05 8.66
N LYS A 104 -0.81 0.11 8.44
CA LYS A 104 -0.89 1.24 9.38
C LYS A 104 -0.69 2.57 8.68
N ILE A 105 -1.33 3.60 9.21
CA ILE A 105 -1.04 5.01 8.90
C ILE A 105 -0.79 5.78 10.19
N ASP A 106 0.21 6.65 10.17
CA ASP A 106 0.51 7.64 11.20
C ASP A 106 0.44 9.04 10.57
N ILE A 107 -0.36 9.94 11.15
CA ILE A 107 -0.36 11.35 10.76
C ILE A 107 0.75 12.04 11.53
N LEU A 108 1.77 12.52 10.82
CA LEU A 108 2.92 13.20 11.41
C LEU A 108 2.64 14.70 11.59
N GLN A 109 1.99 15.31 10.59
CA GLN A 109 1.58 16.72 10.64
C GLN A 109 0.30 16.95 9.82
N PRO A 110 -0.55 17.90 10.24
CA PRO A 110 -0.57 18.54 11.56
C PRO A 110 -1.04 17.55 12.65
N GLN A 111 -0.85 17.87 13.93
CA GLN A 111 -1.39 17.06 15.04
C GLN A 111 -2.91 17.04 15.06
N GLU A 112 -3.53 18.14 14.66
CA GLU A 112 -4.97 18.29 14.57
C GLU A 112 -5.34 18.85 13.20
N PHE A 113 -6.43 18.36 12.63
CA PHE A 113 -7.01 18.88 11.41
C PHE A 113 -8.52 18.85 11.51
N THR A 114 -9.20 19.71 10.75
CA THR A 114 -10.66 19.74 10.68
C THR A 114 -11.12 19.21 9.33
N LEU A 115 -12.07 18.28 9.35
CA LEU A 115 -12.75 17.82 8.14
C LEU A 115 -14.10 18.55 8.03
N THR A 116 -14.29 19.31 6.96
CA THR A 116 -15.57 19.96 6.68
C THR A 116 -16.62 18.94 6.24
N GLY A 117 -17.91 19.26 6.33
CA GLY A 117 -18.97 18.39 5.82
C GLY A 117 -18.76 18.02 4.34
N HIS A 118 -18.38 18.99 3.51
CA HIS A 118 -18.07 18.73 2.10
C HIS A 118 -16.81 17.87 1.90
N GLY A 119 -15.79 18.02 2.76
CA GLY A 119 -14.63 17.12 2.77
C GLY A 119 -15.00 15.68 3.13
N LEU A 120 -15.91 15.52 4.10
CA LEU A 120 -16.44 14.20 4.45
C LEU A 120 -17.25 13.57 3.32
N GLU A 121 -18.10 14.35 2.63
CA GLU A 121 -18.84 13.86 1.45
C GLU A 121 -17.91 13.34 0.36
N ARG A 122 -16.86 14.10 0.02
CA ARG A 122 -15.86 13.67 -0.97
C ARG A 122 -15.09 12.44 -0.50
N LEU A 123 -14.77 12.35 0.78
CA LEU A 123 -14.10 11.18 1.36
C LEU A 123 -14.96 9.93 1.19
N LEU A 124 -16.23 10.00 1.59
CA LEU A 124 -17.18 8.89 1.46
C LEU A 124 -17.39 8.51 -0.01
N PHE A 125 -17.48 9.49 -0.91
CA PHE A 125 -17.57 9.26 -2.34
C PHE A 125 -16.36 8.49 -2.86
N LYS A 126 -15.13 8.96 -2.59
CA LYS A 126 -13.90 8.29 -3.02
C LYS A 126 -13.76 6.88 -2.44
N ILE A 127 -14.14 6.67 -1.18
CA ILE A 127 -14.17 5.32 -0.57
C ILE A 127 -15.08 4.42 -1.38
N SER A 128 -16.29 4.89 -1.73
CA SER A 128 -17.25 4.10 -2.51
C SER A 128 -16.72 3.77 -3.91
N GLU A 129 -16.02 4.69 -4.56
CA GLU A 129 -15.43 4.48 -5.88
C GLU A 129 -14.29 3.47 -5.83
N GLU A 130 -13.37 3.60 -4.86
CA GLU A 130 -12.26 2.68 -4.71
C GLU A 130 -12.73 1.27 -4.32
N ILE A 131 -13.77 1.12 -3.49
CA ILE A 131 -14.37 -0.20 -3.19
C ILE A 131 -14.94 -0.84 -4.47
N LYS A 132 -15.68 -0.08 -5.27
CA LYS A 132 -16.23 -0.57 -6.55
C LYS A 132 -15.11 -0.95 -7.52
N TYR A 133 -14.11 -0.09 -7.65
CA TYR A 133 -12.96 -0.34 -8.51
C TYR A 133 -12.20 -1.60 -8.07
N HIS A 134 -11.96 -1.76 -6.77
CA HIS A 134 -11.29 -2.94 -6.22
C HIS A 134 -12.08 -4.22 -6.51
N ARG A 135 -13.39 -4.22 -6.26
CA ARG A 135 -14.26 -5.37 -6.55
C ARG A 135 -14.23 -5.73 -8.04
N LEU A 136 -14.41 -4.76 -8.93
CA LEU A 136 -14.37 -4.98 -10.37
C LEU A 136 -13.01 -5.53 -10.82
N SER A 137 -11.91 -5.05 -10.24
CA SER A 137 -10.57 -5.53 -10.55
C SER A 137 -10.36 -7.00 -10.13
N GLN A 138 -10.92 -7.42 -9.00
CA GLN A 138 -10.89 -8.81 -8.54
C GLN A 138 -11.77 -9.71 -9.44
N GLU A 139 -12.98 -9.27 -9.77
CA GLU A 139 -13.87 -10.01 -10.69
C GLU A 139 -13.24 -10.21 -12.07
N ALA A 140 -12.54 -9.20 -12.59
CA ALA A 140 -11.84 -9.29 -13.87
C ALA A 140 -10.65 -10.27 -13.83
N ARG A 141 -9.97 -10.39 -12.69
CA ARG A 141 -8.87 -11.36 -12.49
C ARG A 141 -9.40 -12.80 -12.44
N HIS A 142 -10.56 -13.04 -11.84
CA HIS A 142 -11.15 -14.39 -11.74
C HIS A 142 -11.79 -14.90 -13.04
N ARG A 143 -11.99 -14.05 -14.05
CA ARG A 143 -12.54 -14.45 -15.37
C ARG A 143 -11.47 -14.80 -16.41
N ARG A 144 -10.19 -14.72 -16.07
CA ARG A 144 -9.05 -15.11 -16.91
C ARG A 144 -8.46 -16.42 -16.40
#